data_AF-A0A9N9MND6-F1
#
_entry.id   AF-A0A9N9MND6-F1
#
_cell.length_a   1.000
_cell.length_b   1.000
_cell.length_c   1.000
_cell.angle_alpha   90.00
_cell.angle_beta   90.00
_cell.angle_gamma   90.00
#
_symmetry.space_group_name_H-M   'P 1'
#
loop_
_entity.id
_entity.type
_entity.pdbx_description
1 polymer ?
#
loop_
_entity_poly.entity_id
_entity_poly.type
_entity_poly.pdbx_seq_one_letter_code
_entity_poly.pdbx_strand_id
1 'polypeptide(L)' 'MFFTRILLKRVKAKDIMVQMESLVSGHTFNKIRPRLADKLELIRFDPFIRKESVYREKKKIRSM' A
#
# COMPACT_ATOMS: atom_id res chain seq x y z
N MET A 1 5.06 40.15 10.61
CA MET A 1 4.02 39.13 10.38
C MET A 1 4.61 37.75 10.69
N PHE A 2 4.13 37.05 11.72
CA PHE A 2 4.68 35.75 12.13
C PHE A 2 3.87 34.61 11.51
N PHE A 3 4.42 33.94 10.50
CA PHE A 3 3.84 32.70 10.00
C PHE A 3 4.14 31.57 11.01
N THR A 4 3.13 31.19 11.79
CA THR A 4 3.25 30.08 12.73
C THR A 4 3.30 28.74 11.96
N ARG A 5 4.06 27.77 12.48
CA ARG A 5 4.23 26.43 11.86
C ARG A 5 2.92 25.70 11.56
N ILE A 6 1.83 26.08 12.23
CA ILE A 6 0.49 25.54 12.02
C ILE A 6 -0.03 25.85 10.62
N LEU A 7 0.22 27.06 10.11
CA LEU A 7 -0.22 27.51 8.77
C LEU A 7 0.56 26.81 7.64
N LEU A 8 1.78 26.35 7.90
CA LEU A 8 2.66 25.67 6.94
C LEU A 8 2.60 24.14 7.03
N LYS A 9 1.66 23.58 7.81
CA LYS A 9 1.56 22.13 7.99
C LYS A 9 1.07 21.47 6.70
N ARG A 10 1.92 20.65 6.08
CA ARG A 10 1.50 19.79 4.96
C ARG A 10 0.39 18.83 5.40
N VAL A 11 -0.74 18.89 4.69
CA VAL A 11 -1.85 17.96 4.87
C VAL A 11 -1.37 16.56 4.49
N LYS A 12 -1.62 15.58 5.36
CA LYS A 12 -1.30 14.19 5.06
C LYS A 12 -2.31 13.66 4.04
N ALA A 13 -1.78 13.05 2.99
CA ALA A 13 -2.50 12.22 2.03
C ALA A 13 -3.47 11.22 2.69
N LYS A 14 -4.70 11.14 2.17
CA LYS A 14 -5.73 10.19 2.65
C LYS A 14 -5.38 8.75 2.30
N ASP A 15 -4.85 8.55 1.08
CA ASP A 15 -4.54 7.23 0.54
C ASP A 15 -3.04 7.01 0.40
N ILE A 16 -2.65 5.73 0.43
CA ILE A 16 -1.28 5.30 0.23
C ILE A 16 -1.23 4.17 -0.79
N MET A 17 -0.18 4.18 -1.60
CA MET A 17 0.13 3.11 -2.53
C MET A 17 1.06 2.13 -1.84
N VAL A 18 0.64 0.86 -1.82
CA VAL A 18 1.36 -0.25 -1.19
C VAL A 18 1.71 -1.30 -2.24
N GLN A 19 2.83 -1.97 -2.03
CA GLN A 19 3.25 -3.13 -2.80
C GLN A 19 2.74 -4.38 -2.08
N MET A 20 1.92 -5.14 -2.80
CA MET A 20 1.49 -6.48 -2.41
C MET A 20 2.49 -7.50 -2.97
N GLU A 21 2.76 -8.55 -2.23
CA GLU A 21 3.64 -9.65 -2.61
C GLU A 21 2.93 -10.98 -2.37
N SER A 22 3.04 -11.91 -3.32
CA SER A 22 2.53 -13.27 -3.13
C SER A 22 3.41 -14.02 -2.14
N LEU A 23 2.79 -14.78 -1.24
CA LEU A 23 3.51 -15.58 -0.25
C LEU A 23 4.30 -16.75 -0.87
N VAL A 24 3.95 -17.14 -2.09
CA VAL A 24 4.47 -18.37 -2.70
C VAL A 24 5.50 -18.10 -3.78
N SER A 25 5.23 -17.19 -4.74
CA SER A 25 6.14 -16.92 -5.87
C SER A 25 6.99 -15.66 -5.73
N GLY A 26 6.63 -14.75 -4.80
CA GLY A 26 7.25 -13.42 -4.73
C GLY A 26 6.79 -12.47 -5.84
N HIS A 27 5.74 -12.81 -6.60
CA HIS A 27 5.13 -11.89 -7.54
C HIS A 27 4.60 -10.66 -6.81
N THR A 28 4.87 -9.48 -7.33
CA THR A 28 4.44 -8.23 -6.68
C THR A 28 3.54 -7.40 -7.58
N PHE A 29 2.59 -6.71 -6.96
CA PHE A 29 1.76 -5.73 -7.65
C PHE A 29 1.39 -4.57 -6.71
N ASN A 30 0.97 -3.45 -7.29
CA ASN A 30 0.64 -2.25 -6.52
C ASN A 30 -0.85 -2.17 -6.26
N LYS A 31 -1.23 -1.77 -5.04
CA LYS A 31 -2.62 -1.49 -4.67
C LYS A 31 -2.70 -0.20 -3.86
N ILE A 32 -3.83 0.50 -3.96
CA ILE A 32 -4.12 1.68 -3.16
C ILE A 32 -4.96 1.25 -1.96
N ARG A 33 -4.62 1.77 -0.78
CA ARG A 33 -5.42 1.59 0.43
C ARG A 33 -5.51 2.89 1.24
N PRO A 34 -6.58 3.06 2.04
CA PRO A 34 -6.67 4.17 2.97
C PRO A 34 -5.57 4.07 4.05
N ARG A 35 -5.02 5.23 4.44
CA ARG A 35 -3.87 5.33 5.35
C ARG A 35 -4.13 4.75 6.74
N LEU A 36 -5.37 4.85 7.22
CA LEU A 36 -5.77 4.43 8.57
C LEU A 36 -6.24 2.97 8.64
N ALA A 37 -6.32 2.26 7.51
CA ALA A 37 -6.74 0.87 7.51
C ALA A 37 -5.60 -0.09 7.87
N ASP A 38 -6.00 -1.29 8.31
CA ASP A 38 -5.11 -2.41 8.57
C ASP A 38 -4.39 -2.92 7.31
N LYS A 39 -3.38 -3.77 7.53
CA LYS A 39 -2.63 -4.41 6.46
C LYS A 39 -3.57 -5.28 5.63
N LEU A 40 -3.49 -5.14 4.31
CA LEU A 40 -4.32 -5.91 3.40
C LEU A 40 -3.75 -7.31 3.18
N GLU A 41 -4.63 -8.30 3.20
CA GLU A 41 -4.39 -9.66 2.75
C GLU A 41 -5.47 -10.01 1.73
N LEU A 42 -5.09 -10.54 0.58
CA LEU A 42 -6.03 -10.82 -0.50
C LEU A 42 -5.61 -12.01 -1.33
N ILE A 43 -6.60 -12.79 -1.74
CA ILE A 43 -6.42 -13.94 -2.61
C ILE A 43 -6.48 -13.43 -4.06
N ARG A 44 -5.46 -13.74 -4.85
CA ARG A 44 -5.41 -13.38 -6.26
C ARG A 44 -4.70 -14.47 -7.05
N PHE A 45 -5.05 -14.60 -8.33
CA PHE A 45 -4.33 -15.45 -9.24
C PHE A 45 -2.85 -15.06 -9.35
N ASP A 46 -1.98 -16.05 -9.18
CA ASP A 46 -0.54 -15.94 -9.33
C ASP A 46 -0.12 -16.45 -10.70
N PRO A 47 0.45 -15.59 -11.58
CA PRO A 47 0.83 -16.00 -12.92
C PRO A 47 1.96 -17.04 -12.95
N PHE A 48 2.81 -17.10 -11.93
CA PHE A 48 3.92 -18.07 -11.89
C PHE A 48 3.46 -19.47 -11.53
N ILE A 49 2.52 -19.60 -10.58
CA ILE A 49 2.03 -20.89 -10.09
C ILE A 49 0.78 -21.33 -10.87
N ARG A 50 0.16 -20.40 -11.60
CA ARG A 50 -1.12 -20.57 -12.30
C ARG A 50 -2.24 -21.06 -11.37
N LYS A 51 -2.19 -20.63 -10.11
CA LYS A 51 -3.18 -20.90 -9.07
C LYS A 51 -3.45 -19.64 -8.29
N GLU A 52 -4.55 -19.63 -7.55
CA GLU A 52 -4.82 -18.58 -6.57
C GLU A 52 -3.83 -18.67 -5.42
N SER A 53 -3.21 -17.55 -5.08
CA SER A 53 -2.30 -17.43 -3.94
C SER A 53 -2.70 -16.26 -3.07
N VAL A 54 -2.30 -16.33 -1.80
CA VAL A 54 -2.48 -15.24 -0.85
C VAL A 54 -1.38 -14.21 -1.05
N TYR A 55 -1.78 -12.96 -1.23
CA TYR A 55 -0.92 -11.80 -1.32
C TYR A 55 -1.01 -10.98 -0.04
N ARG A 56 0.15 -10.53 0.44
CA ARG A 56 0.31 -9.75 1.66
C ARG A 56 0.97 -8.41 1.37
N GLU A 57 0.62 -7.39 2.14
CA GLU A 57 1.29 -6.10 2.06
C GLU A 57 2.76 -6.21 2.52
N LYS A 58 3.70 -5.91 1.61
CA LYS A 58 5.14 -5.92 1.90
C LYS A 58 5.62 -4.57 2.39
N LYS A 59 5.42 -3.53 1.57
CA LYS A 59 5.91 -2.18 1.86
C LYS A 59 5.02 -1.10 1.28
N LYS A 60 5.05 0.06 1.92
CA LYS A 60 4.50 1.29 1.37
C LYS A 60 5.46 1.86 0.32
N ILE A 61 4.93 2.20 -0.86
CA ILE A 61 5.69 2.83 -1.95
C ILE A 61 5.66 4.34 -1.76
N ARG A 62 4.46 4.95 -1.78
CA ARG A 62 4.29 6.40 -1.70
C ARG A 62 2.97 6.78 -1.05
N SER A 63 2.90 8.01 -0.55
CA SER A 63 1.62 8.62 -0.20
C SER A 63 1.07 9.30 -1.45
N MET A 64 -0.24 9.20 -1.69
CA MET A 64 -0.88 9.88 -2.82
C MET A 64 -1.41 11.24 -2.44
#